data_AF-A0AA47B5N0-F1
#
_entry.id   AF-A0AA47B5N0-F1
#
_cell.length_a   1.000
_cell.length_b   1.000
_cell.length_c   1.000
_cell.angle_alpha   90.00
_cell.angle_beta   90.00
_cell.angle_gamma   90.00
#
_symmetry.space_group_name_H-M   'P 1'
#
loop_
_entity.id
_entity.type
_entity.pdbx_description
1 polymer ?
#
loop_
_entity_poly.entity_id
_entity_poly.type
_entity_poly.pdbx_seq_one_letter_code
_entity_poly.pdbx_strand_id
1 'polypeptide(L)'
;MNPFYRQRERGIDWKLITYQLSLYNVPPEEVMHKQKQLQMCMESYNLTETDLVEIIVPLLKDDKKINIDLIVNTIARKCRTKKRSNQMKEAIRKSRKSSNNINLSNSEKRLLDKVENTSTSDFLYLLKKRNNKYENLIRLALKHQYKLPDELINILFYDYLKTHKYLRYDIFNKIDDWLDHGVITAKQAIAYSKEVESKKQEINARDVYCRTDKTLESRTDWSKKNNYIYTKDDEAKLKELEEWFKNYEKKYS
;
A
#
# COMPACT_ATOMS: atom_id res chain seq x y z
N MET A 1 10.80 -39.75 21.15
CA MET A 1 9.37 -39.36 21.27
C MET A 1 9.18 -38.76 22.66
N ASN A 2 8.84 -37.48 22.77
CA ASN A 2 8.78 -36.76 24.05
C ASN A 2 7.29 -36.47 24.41
N PRO A 3 6.75 -36.94 25.54
CA PRO A 3 5.31 -37.03 25.78
C PRO A 3 4.74 -35.85 26.60
N PHE A 4 4.99 -34.60 26.19
CA PHE A 4 4.56 -33.41 26.96
C PHE A 4 3.44 -32.56 26.35
N TYR A 5 2.75 -33.02 25.31
CA TYR A 5 1.57 -32.32 24.78
C TYR A 5 0.33 -33.19 24.96
N ARG A 6 -0.11 -33.34 26.22
CA ARG A 6 -1.54 -33.62 26.48
C ARG A 6 -2.34 -32.37 26.16
N GLN A 7 -3.39 -32.56 25.38
CA GLN A 7 -4.48 -31.63 25.15
C GLN A 7 -4.87 -30.92 26.46
N ARG A 8 -4.54 -29.63 26.60
CA ARG A 8 -5.16 -28.76 27.60
C ARG A 8 -6.39 -28.14 26.95
N GLU A 9 -7.55 -28.39 27.52
CA GLU A 9 -8.73 -27.57 27.31
C GLU A 9 -8.35 -26.11 27.56
N ARG A 10 -8.65 -25.24 26.59
CA ARG A 10 -8.41 -23.78 26.46
C ARG A 10 -8.27 -23.00 27.79
N GLY A 11 -7.17 -23.19 28.51
CA GLY A 11 -6.82 -22.45 29.72
C GLY A 11 -5.43 -21.88 29.54
N ILE A 12 -5.37 -20.56 29.27
CA ILE A 12 -4.10 -19.83 29.09
C ILE A 12 -3.28 -19.95 30.38
N ASP A 13 -2.03 -20.42 30.27
CA ASP A 13 -1.12 -20.55 31.41
C ASP A 13 -0.49 -19.19 31.76
N TRP A 14 -1.24 -18.38 32.52
CA TRP A 14 -0.79 -17.06 32.96
C TRP A 14 0.44 -17.10 33.86
N LYS A 15 0.67 -18.21 34.58
CA LYS A 15 1.86 -18.41 35.40
C LYS A 15 3.10 -18.56 34.53
N LEU A 16 2.99 -19.27 33.41
CA LEU A 16 4.07 -19.37 32.44
C LEU A 16 4.42 -18.01 31.82
N ILE A 17 3.41 -17.23 31.41
CA ILE A 17 3.61 -15.90 30.81
C ILE A 17 4.25 -14.94 31.81
N THR A 18 3.73 -14.87 33.04
CA THR A 18 4.32 -14.01 34.10
C THR A 18 5.73 -14.44 34.44
N TYR A 19 6.00 -15.73 34.55
CA TYR A 19 7.36 -16.23 34.78
C TYR A 19 8.31 -15.82 33.64
N GLN A 20 7.91 -16.03 32.38
CA GLN A 20 8.76 -15.69 31.24
C GLN A 20 9.00 -14.18 31.11
N LEU A 21 7.99 -13.34 31.37
CA LEU A 21 8.14 -11.89 31.34
C LEU A 21 8.89 -11.33 32.57
N SER A 22 8.88 -12.04 33.70
CA SER A 22 9.66 -11.67 34.89
C SER A 22 11.16 -11.70 34.62
N LEU A 23 11.64 -12.58 33.73
CA LEU A 23 13.04 -12.63 33.29
C LEU A 23 13.47 -11.33 32.59
N TYR A 24 12.51 -10.56 32.06
CA TYR A 24 12.72 -9.27 31.41
C TYR A 24 12.33 -8.09 32.32
N ASN A 25 12.23 -8.33 33.63
CA ASN A 25 11.85 -7.35 34.66
C ASN A 25 10.45 -6.74 34.50
N VAL A 26 9.52 -7.41 33.82
CA VAL A 26 8.14 -6.95 33.75
C VAL A 26 7.44 -7.35 35.06
N PRO A 27 6.80 -6.39 35.78
CA PRO A 27 6.11 -6.71 37.02
C PRO A 27 4.89 -7.60 36.73
N PRO A 28 4.63 -8.65 37.54
CA PRO A 28 3.47 -9.52 37.37
C PRO A 28 2.14 -8.76 37.39
N GLU A 29 2.07 -7.68 38.17
CA GLU A 29 0.93 -6.76 38.27
C GLU A 29 0.54 -6.18 36.91
N GLU A 30 1.51 -5.82 36.08
CA GLU A 30 1.24 -5.26 34.77
C GLU A 30 0.66 -6.29 33.80
N VAL A 31 1.13 -7.54 33.88
CA VAL A 31 0.56 -8.66 33.12
C VAL A 31 -0.88 -8.92 33.56
N MET A 32 -1.15 -8.87 34.87
CA MET A 32 -2.50 -9.03 35.41
C MET A 32 -3.44 -7.90 34.98
N HIS A 33 -3.00 -6.65 35.03
CA HIS A 33 -3.80 -5.50 34.59
C HIS A 33 -4.22 -5.57 33.11
N LYS A 34 -3.40 -6.21 32.27
CA LYS A 34 -3.65 -6.35 30.82
C LYS A 34 -4.09 -7.76 30.41
N GLN A 35 -4.33 -8.64 31.38
CA GLN A 35 -4.62 -10.06 31.15
C GLN A 35 -5.78 -10.27 30.18
N LYS A 36 -6.92 -9.59 30.39
CA LYS A 36 -8.10 -9.69 29.52
C LYS A 36 -7.82 -9.23 28.08
N GLN A 37 -7.01 -8.20 27.91
CA GLN A 37 -6.65 -7.67 26.59
C GLN A 37 -5.68 -8.60 25.86
N LEU A 38 -4.70 -9.15 26.58
CA LEU A 38 -3.79 -10.17 26.05
C LEU A 38 -4.53 -11.45 25.66
N GLN A 39 -5.50 -11.88 26.48
CA GLN A 39 -6.37 -13.01 26.16
C GLN A 39 -7.13 -12.79 24.85
N MET A 40 -7.80 -11.64 24.70
CA MET A 40 -8.53 -11.31 23.46
C MET A 40 -7.60 -11.31 22.24
N CYS A 41 -6.34 -10.85 22.39
CA CYS A 41 -5.35 -10.89 21.32
C CYS A 41 -4.96 -12.33 20.96
N MET A 42 -4.72 -13.17 21.97
CA MET A 42 -4.37 -14.57 21.75
C MET A 42 -5.49 -15.34 21.06
N GLU A 43 -6.75 -15.11 21.47
CA GLU A 43 -7.93 -15.73 20.87
C GLU A 43 -8.14 -15.27 19.42
N SER A 44 -8.05 -13.96 19.15
CA SER A 44 -8.28 -13.39 17.82
C SER A 44 -7.26 -13.86 16.77
N TYR A 45 -6.01 -14.09 17.19
CA TYR A 45 -4.91 -14.45 16.30
C TYR A 45 -4.45 -15.91 16.46
N ASN A 46 -5.12 -16.69 17.31
CA ASN A 46 -4.82 -18.09 17.64
C ASN A 46 -3.33 -18.29 18.01
N LEU A 47 -2.84 -17.44 18.91
CA LEU A 47 -1.45 -17.44 19.37
C LEU A 47 -1.23 -18.36 20.57
N THR A 48 -0.05 -18.95 20.65
CA THR A 48 0.41 -19.67 21.85
C THR A 48 0.98 -18.70 22.89
N GLU A 49 1.10 -19.15 24.14
CA GLU A 49 1.70 -18.38 25.24
C GLU A 49 3.13 -17.96 24.90
N THR A 50 3.89 -18.86 24.27
CA THR A 50 5.27 -18.60 23.83
C THR A 50 5.34 -17.60 22.69
N ASP A 51 4.40 -17.67 21.73
CA ASP A 51 4.33 -16.70 20.62
C ASP A 51 4.04 -15.30 21.16
N LEU A 52 3.16 -15.19 22.18
CA LEU A 52 2.84 -13.93 22.82
C LEU A 52 4.08 -13.31 23.47
N VAL A 53 4.82 -14.09 24.27
CA VAL A 53 6.04 -13.61 24.93
C VAL A 53 7.10 -13.21 23.92
N GLU A 54 7.33 -13.98 22.87
CA GLU A 54 8.28 -13.65 21.79
C GLU A 54 7.92 -12.33 21.09
N ILE A 55 6.63 -11.95 21.09
CA ILE A 55 6.17 -10.67 20.54
C ILE A 55 6.30 -9.53 21.56
N ILE A 56 6.00 -9.78 22.83
CA ILE A 56 6.06 -8.76 23.88
C ILE A 56 7.50 -8.35 24.16
N VAL A 57 8.42 -9.31 24.33
CA VAL A 57 9.82 -9.05 24.70
C VAL A 57 10.51 -7.97 23.86
N PRO A 58 10.51 -8.01 22.52
CA PRO A 58 11.14 -6.97 21.70
C PRO A 58 10.41 -5.62 21.71
N LEU A 59 9.19 -5.56 22.24
CA LEU A 59 8.38 -4.34 22.35
C LEU A 59 8.47 -3.68 23.73
N LEU A 60 9.13 -4.34 24.69
CA LEU A 60 9.40 -3.75 25.99
C LEU A 60 10.39 -2.58 25.80
N LYS A 61 9.92 -1.38 26.13
CA LYS A 61 10.76 -0.19 26.25
C LYS A 61 11.41 -0.14 27.64
N ASP A 62 12.30 0.82 27.87
CA ASP A 62 13.00 1.01 29.16
C ASP A 62 12.04 1.13 30.36
N ASP A 63 10.84 1.66 30.14
CA ASP A 63 9.78 1.79 31.15
C ASP A 63 9.12 0.45 31.53
N LYS A 64 9.50 -0.65 30.87
CA LYS A 64 9.01 -2.03 31.07
C LYS A 64 7.50 -2.21 30.91
N LYS A 65 6.83 -1.20 30.36
CA LYS A 65 5.38 -1.19 30.16
C LYS A 65 4.94 -1.97 28.91
N ILE A 66 3.94 -2.83 29.07
CA ILE A 66 3.27 -3.58 28.02
C ILE A 66 2.34 -2.63 27.24
N ASN A 67 2.66 -2.30 25.99
CA ASN A 67 1.77 -1.52 25.14
C ASN A 67 0.94 -2.44 24.23
N ILE A 68 -0.37 -2.50 24.48
CA ILE A 68 -1.28 -3.42 23.79
C ILE A 68 -1.48 -3.02 22.32
N ASP A 69 -1.57 -1.74 22.00
CA ASP A 69 -1.72 -1.30 20.61
C ASP A 69 -0.50 -1.69 19.76
N LEU A 70 0.70 -1.54 20.32
CA LEU A 70 1.93 -1.99 19.67
C LEU A 70 1.98 -3.51 19.50
N ILE A 71 1.50 -4.26 20.50
CA ILE A 71 1.42 -5.73 20.44
C ILE A 71 0.43 -6.15 19.36
N VAL A 72 -0.79 -5.60 19.34
CA VAL A 72 -1.82 -5.90 18.32
C VAL A 72 -1.30 -5.60 16.92
N ASN A 73 -0.69 -4.42 16.72
CA ASN A 73 -0.12 -4.04 15.43
C ASN A 73 1.02 -4.98 15.00
N THR A 74 1.87 -5.39 15.95
CA THR A 74 2.99 -6.31 15.67
C THR A 74 2.50 -7.72 15.37
N ILE A 75 1.48 -8.21 16.09
CA ILE A 75 0.81 -9.48 15.82
C ILE A 75 0.17 -9.44 14.45
N ALA A 76 -0.65 -8.42 14.15
CA ALA A 76 -1.31 -8.26 12.86
C ALA A 76 -0.29 -8.28 11.72
N ARG A 77 0.85 -7.58 11.89
CA ARG A 77 1.95 -7.59 10.94
C ARG A 77 2.59 -8.98 10.80
N LYS A 78 2.99 -9.63 11.90
CA LYS A 78 3.59 -10.97 11.90
C LYS A 78 2.65 -12.02 11.27
N CYS A 79 1.36 -11.99 11.60
CA CYS A 79 0.35 -12.90 11.05
C CYS A 79 0.14 -12.69 9.54
N ARG A 80 0.05 -11.44 9.07
CA ARG A 80 0.00 -11.12 7.64
C ARG A 80 1.23 -11.67 6.91
N THR A 81 2.42 -11.42 7.45
CA THR A 81 3.68 -11.91 6.87
C THR A 81 3.76 -13.45 6.89
N LYS A 82 3.34 -14.11 7.97
CA LYS A 82 3.35 -15.59 8.09
C LYS A 82 2.36 -16.24 7.12
N LYS A 83 1.13 -15.72 7.03
CA LYS A 83 0.11 -16.18 6.07
C LYS A 83 0.62 -16.02 4.64
N ARG A 84 1.17 -14.86 4.29
CA ARG A 84 1.75 -14.57 2.97
C ARG A 84 2.95 -15.48 2.66
N SER A 85 3.85 -15.69 3.62
CA SER A 85 4.99 -16.61 3.43
C SER A 85 4.55 -18.06 3.20
N ASN A 86 3.53 -18.53 3.93
CA ASN A 86 3.01 -19.89 3.75
C ASN A 86 2.27 -20.03 2.41
N GLN A 87 1.43 -19.05 2.05
CA GLN A 87 0.81 -18.99 0.73
C GLN A 87 1.87 -19.00 -0.37
N MET A 88 2.94 -18.21 -0.23
CA MET A 88 4.06 -18.19 -1.18
C MET A 88 4.73 -19.56 -1.30
N LYS A 89 5.03 -20.24 -0.18
CA LYS A 89 5.64 -21.58 -0.21
C LYS A 89 4.75 -22.62 -0.89
N GLU A 90 3.46 -22.60 -0.61
CA GLU A 90 2.50 -23.51 -1.25
C GLU A 90 2.31 -23.20 -2.73
N ALA A 91 2.30 -21.93 -3.07
CA ALA A 91 2.09 -21.47 -4.43
C ALA A 91 3.34 -21.75 -5.30
N ILE A 92 4.55 -21.61 -4.77
CA ILE A 92 5.81 -22.06 -5.43
C ILE A 92 5.79 -23.58 -5.67
N ARG A 93 5.28 -24.36 -4.70
CA ARG A 93 5.14 -25.82 -4.87
C ARG A 93 4.14 -26.19 -5.95
N LYS A 94 3.06 -25.40 -6.11
CA LYS A 94 2.05 -25.59 -7.16
C LYS A 94 2.50 -25.10 -8.53
N SER A 95 3.22 -23.97 -8.61
CA SER A 95 3.71 -23.41 -9.88
C SER A 95 4.81 -24.27 -10.51
N ARG A 96 5.65 -24.95 -9.72
CA ARG A 96 6.58 -25.97 -10.24
C ARG A 96 5.88 -27.14 -10.93
N LYS A 97 4.59 -27.35 -10.68
CA LYS A 97 3.77 -28.41 -11.30
C LYS A 97 2.90 -27.90 -12.47
N SER A 98 2.75 -26.59 -12.63
CA SER A 98 1.95 -25.98 -13.69
C SER A 98 2.84 -25.08 -14.52
N SER A 99 3.31 -25.58 -15.67
CA SER A 99 3.93 -24.75 -16.69
C SER A 99 2.85 -23.87 -17.32
N ASN A 100 2.54 -22.74 -16.69
CA ASN A 100 1.64 -21.78 -17.30
C ASN A 100 2.30 -21.27 -18.59
N ASN A 101 1.67 -21.54 -19.73
CA ASN A 101 2.05 -21.03 -21.04
C ASN A 101 1.80 -19.51 -21.09
N ILE A 102 2.68 -18.75 -20.47
CA ILE A 102 2.71 -17.29 -20.56
C ILE A 102 3.50 -16.94 -21.81
N ASN A 103 2.86 -16.26 -22.77
CA ASN A 103 3.50 -15.90 -24.03
C ASN A 103 4.44 -14.70 -23.81
N LEU A 104 5.72 -15.00 -23.60
CA LEU A 104 6.76 -14.03 -23.28
C LEU A 104 7.52 -13.61 -24.56
N SER A 105 7.79 -12.31 -24.68
CA SER A 105 8.66 -11.76 -25.73
C SER A 105 10.11 -12.22 -25.56
N ASN A 106 10.90 -12.15 -26.63
CA ASN A 106 12.32 -12.54 -26.63
C ASN A 106 13.15 -11.70 -25.64
N SER A 107 12.81 -10.43 -25.44
CA SER A 107 13.46 -9.58 -24.43
C SER A 107 13.17 -10.05 -23.00
N GLU A 108 11.96 -10.56 -22.76
CA GLU A 108 11.50 -11.02 -21.45
C GLU A 108 12.06 -12.39 -21.09
N LYS A 109 12.22 -13.26 -22.10
CA LYS A 109 12.95 -14.53 -21.94
C LYS A 109 14.38 -14.27 -21.50
N ARG A 110 15.08 -13.34 -22.18
CA ARG A 110 16.45 -12.93 -21.80
C ARG A 110 16.50 -12.29 -20.40
N LEU A 111 15.47 -11.56 -19.99
CA LEU A 111 15.37 -11.00 -18.65
C LEU A 111 15.22 -12.12 -17.61
N LEU A 112 14.33 -13.09 -17.86
CA LEU A 112 14.13 -14.24 -16.97
C LEU A 112 15.41 -15.06 -16.82
N ASP A 113 16.10 -15.36 -17.93
CA ASP A 113 17.37 -16.09 -17.88
C ASP A 113 18.41 -15.35 -17.03
N LYS A 114 18.48 -14.02 -17.13
CA LYS A 114 19.37 -13.22 -16.28
C LYS A 114 18.93 -13.23 -14.82
N VAL A 115 17.63 -13.16 -14.56
CA VAL A 115 17.06 -13.12 -13.22
C VAL A 115 17.25 -14.44 -12.48
N GLU A 116 17.11 -15.57 -13.17
CA GLU A 116 17.28 -16.93 -12.60
C GLU A 116 18.76 -17.23 -12.28
N ASN A 117 19.69 -16.72 -13.10
CA ASN A 117 21.12 -17.00 -12.94
C ASN A 117 21.89 -15.99 -12.08
N THR A 118 21.23 -14.94 -11.55
CA THR A 118 21.91 -13.83 -10.87
C THR A 118 21.41 -13.64 -9.44
N SER A 119 22.33 -13.51 -8.49
CA SER A 119 22.01 -13.14 -7.11
C SER A 119 21.36 -11.76 -7.03
N THR A 120 20.53 -11.52 -6.01
CA THR A 120 19.84 -10.23 -5.82
C THR A 120 20.78 -9.03 -5.72
N SER A 121 21.95 -9.23 -5.11
CA SER A 121 22.96 -8.17 -4.99
C SER A 121 23.60 -7.84 -6.34
N ASP A 122 23.93 -8.88 -7.11
CA ASP A 122 24.63 -8.75 -8.39
C ASP A 122 23.67 -8.19 -9.45
N PHE A 123 22.41 -8.60 -9.42
CA PHE A 123 21.39 -8.08 -10.31
C PHE A 123 21.12 -6.58 -10.05
N LEU A 124 21.05 -6.18 -8.79
CA LEU A 124 20.91 -4.77 -8.42
C LEU A 124 22.15 -3.97 -8.87
N TYR A 125 23.35 -4.55 -8.73
CA TYR A 125 24.59 -3.94 -9.23
C TYR A 125 24.54 -3.74 -10.76
N LEU A 126 24.04 -4.73 -11.51
CA LEU A 126 23.84 -4.61 -12.96
C LEU A 126 22.87 -3.49 -13.33
N LEU A 127 21.84 -3.25 -12.51
CA LEU A 127 20.84 -2.20 -12.77
C LEU A 127 21.35 -0.79 -12.45
N LYS A 128 22.08 -0.59 -11.34
CA LYS A 128 22.41 0.77 -10.86
C LYS A 128 23.90 1.10 -10.77
N LYS A 129 24.81 0.16 -11.01
CA LYS A 129 26.30 0.30 -10.90
C LYS A 129 26.84 0.78 -9.54
N ARG A 130 25.99 1.31 -8.65
CA ARG A 130 26.29 1.79 -7.30
C ARG A 130 25.16 1.34 -6.37
N ASN A 131 25.52 0.57 -5.34
CA ASN A 131 24.59 0.15 -4.29
C ASN A 131 24.75 1.06 -3.08
N ASN A 132 23.64 1.49 -2.49
CA ASN A 132 23.67 2.22 -1.22
C ASN A 132 23.31 1.27 -0.04
N LYS A 133 23.66 1.66 1.19
CA LYS A 133 23.34 0.88 2.40
C LYS A 133 21.84 0.64 2.58
N TYR A 134 21.02 1.57 2.11
CA TYR A 134 19.57 1.54 2.25
C TYR A 134 18.89 0.49 1.34
N GLU A 135 19.39 0.31 0.12
CA GLU A 135 18.94 -0.71 -0.83
C GLU A 135 19.25 -2.11 -0.31
N ASN A 136 20.38 -2.27 0.40
CA ASN A 136 20.69 -3.52 1.09
C ASN A 136 19.68 -3.84 2.19
N LEU A 137 19.17 -2.85 2.93
CA LEU A 137 18.13 -3.06 3.94
C LEU A 137 16.81 -3.52 3.31
N ILE A 138 16.40 -2.89 2.19
CA ILE A 138 15.20 -3.29 1.44
C ILE A 138 15.35 -4.73 0.95
N ARG A 139 16.49 -5.08 0.36
CA ARG A 139 16.80 -6.44 -0.11
C ARG A 139 16.71 -7.47 1.02
N LEU A 140 17.34 -7.18 2.16
CA LEU A 140 17.30 -8.05 3.34
C LEU A 140 15.88 -8.20 3.88
N ALA A 141 15.09 -7.13 3.93
CA ALA A 141 13.70 -7.19 4.35
C ALA A 141 12.85 -8.06 3.41
N LEU A 142 12.97 -7.89 2.09
CA LEU A 142 12.28 -8.73 1.10
C LEU A 142 12.68 -10.21 1.22
N LYS A 143 13.97 -10.50 1.44
CA LYS A 143 14.47 -11.87 1.56
C LYS A 143 14.08 -12.53 2.88
N HIS A 144 14.23 -11.84 4.02
CA HIS A 144 14.07 -12.46 5.33
C HIS A 144 12.65 -12.31 5.90
N GLN A 145 12.01 -11.15 5.71
CA GLN A 145 10.66 -10.92 6.23
C GLN A 145 9.62 -11.55 5.33
N TYR A 146 9.68 -11.26 4.02
CA TYR A 146 8.71 -11.78 3.06
C TYR A 146 9.04 -13.19 2.55
N LYS A 147 10.28 -13.67 2.75
CA LYS A 147 10.76 -14.99 2.28
C LYS A 147 10.55 -15.21 0.79
N LEU A 148 10.75 -14.14 0.01
CA LEU A 148 10.59 -14.16 -1.45
C LEU A 148 11.79 -14.85 -2.09
N PRO A 149 11.58 -15.57 -3.21
CA PRO A 149 12.68 -16.09 -4.01
C PRO A 149 13.48 -14.95 -4.65
N ASP A 150 14.79 -15.15 -4.81
CA ASP A 150 15.71 -14.15 -5.35
C ASP A 150 15.27 -13.69 -6.76
N GLU A 151 14.74 -14.59 -7.58
CA GLU A 151 14.16 -14.31 -8.89
C GLU A 151 13.05 -13.24 -8.86
N LEU A 152 12.10 -13.38 -7.93
CA LEU A 152 10.97 -12.48 -7.82
C LEU A 152 11.41 -11.11 -7.29
N ILE A 153 12.38 -11.08 -6.37
CA ILE A 153 12.99 -9.85 -5.86
C ILE A 153 13.67 -9.08 -7.00
N ASN A 154 14.40 -9.78 -7.87
CA ASN A 154 15.06 -9.18 -9.03
C ASN A 154 14.05 -8.54 -9.99
N ILE A 155 12.95 -9.25 -10.30
CA ILE A 155 11.89 -8.70 -11.17
C ILE A 155 11.22 -7.50 -10.52
N LEU A 156 10.99 -7.55 -9.20
CA LEU A 156 10.45 -6.42 -8.44
C LEU A 156 11.36 -5.19 -8.53
N PHE A 157 12.68 -5.36 -8.40
CA PHE A 157 13.63 -4.26 -8.57
C PHE A 157 13.63 -3.71 -9.99
N TYR A 158 13.65 -4.58 -11.00
CA TYR A 158 13.59 -4.16 -12.39
C TYR A 158 12.34 -3.33 -12.69
N ASP A 159 11.17 -3.85 -12.31
CA ASP A 159 9.89 -3.21 -12.59
C ASP A 159 9.68 -1.92 -11.80
N TYR A 160 10.13 -1.90 -10.55
CA TYR A 160 10.10 -0.69 -9.73
C TYR A 160 11.04 0.40 -10.27
N LEU A 161 12.27 0.04 -10.68
CA LEU A 161 13.26 0.99 -11.21
C LEU A 161 12.92 1.51 -12.60
N LYS A 162 12.06 0.81 -13.36
CA LYS A 162 11.50 1.32 -14.62
C LYS A 162 10.72 2.62 -14.41
N THR A 163 10.03 2.74 -13.27
CA THR A 163 9.20 3.90 -12.92
C THR A 163 9.89 4.88 -11.98
N HIS A 164 10.85 4.41 -11.17
CA HIS A 164 11.49 5.20 -10.12
C HIS A 164 13.02 5.22 -10.26
N LYS A 165 13.64 6.38 -10.03
CA LYS A 165 15.10 6.53 -10.08
C LYS A 165 15.83 5.83 -8.92
N TYR A 166 15.18 5.70 -7.76
CA TYR A 166 15.78 5.14 -6.53
C TYR A 166 14.81 4.19 -5.84
N LEU A 167 15.33 3.11 -5.23
CA LEU A 167 14.52 2.21 -4.41
C LEU A 167 14.09 2.93 -3.13
N ARG A 168 12.78 2.90 -2.83
CA ARG A 168 12.18 3.45 -1.61
C ARG A 168 11.27 2.41 -0.95
N TYR A 169 10.81 2.71 0.27
CA TYR A 169 9.92 1.81 1.04
C TYR A 169 8.57 1.52 0.37
N ASP A 170 8.10 2.38 -0.54
CA ASP A 170 6.88 2.15 -1.35
C ASP A 170 6.96 0.89 -2.23
N ILE A 171 8.15 0.31 -2.45
CA ILE A 171 8.30 -1.00 -3.10
C ILE A 171 7.58 -2.12 -2.35
N PHE A 172 7.40 -1.99 -1.03
CA PHE A 172 6.64 -2.95 -0.23
C PHE A 172 5.14 -2.95 -0.57
N ASN A 173 4.60 -1.80 -1.01
CA ASN A 173 3.21 -1.74 -1.46
C ASN A 173 3.04 -2.48 -2.80
N LYS A 174 4.06 -2.42 -3.66
CA LYS A 174 4.04 -3.09 -4.96
C LYS A 174 4.11 -4.61 -4.83
N ILE A 175 4.96 -5.11 -3.92
CA ILE A 175 4.96 -6.55 -3.64
C ILE A 175 3.68 -6.98 -2.95
N ASP A 176 3.09 -6.16 -2.09
CA ASP A 176 1.79 -6.44 -1.49
C ASP A 176 0.70 -6.55 -2.56
N ASP A 177 0.66 -5.62 -3.51
CA ASP A 177 -0.26 -5.70 -4.67
C ASP A 177 -0.08 -6.99 -5.47
N TRP A 178 1.16 -7.37 -5.78
CA TRP A 178 1.46 -8.63 -6.47
C TRP A 178 0.97 -9.84 -5.69
N LEU A 179 1.25 -9.90 -4.39
CA LEU A 179 0.85 -11.02 -3.54
C LEU A 179 -0.67 -11.11 -3.39
N ASP A 180 -1.36 -9.97 -3.27
CA ASP A 180 -2.81 -9.91 -3.14
C ASP A 180 -3.50 -10.39 -4.44
N HIS A 181 -2.86 -10.20 -5.61
CA HIS A 181 -3.31 -10.73 -6.91
C HIS A 181 -2.76 -12.13 -7.26
N GLY A 182 -2.11 -12.81 -6.30
CA GLY A 182 -1.62 -14.18 -6.49
C GLY A 182 -0.38 -14.30 -7.39
N VAL A 183 0.34 -13.20 -7.62
CA VAL A 183 1.59 -13.17 -8.37
C VAL A 183 2.73 -13.65 -7.49
N ILE A 184 3.29 -14.81 -7.85
CA ILE A 184 4.22 -15.57 -6.99
C ILE A 184 5.51 -15.98 -7.71
N THR A 185 5.55 -15.86 -9.03
CA THR A 185 6.71 -16.21 -9.86
C THR A 185 7.16 -15.03 -10.70
N ALA A 186 8.44 -15.02 -11.06
CA ALA A 186 9.02 -14.01 -11.95
C ALA A 186 8.22 -13.87 -13.26
N LYS A 187 7.85 -14.99 -13.88
CA LYS A 187 7.05 -15.02 -15.13
C LYS A 187 5.68 -14.36 -14.96
N GLN A 188 4.97 -14.66 -13.87
CA GLN A 188 3.69 -14.05 -13.57
C GLN A 188 3.83 -12.56 -13.25
N ALA A 189 4.91 -12.15 -12.58
CA ALA A 189 5.15 -10.75 -12.27
C ALA A 189 5.35 -9.91 -13.53
N ILE A 190 6.11 -10.41 -14.51
CA ILE A 190 6.24 -9.75 -15.82
C ILE A 190 4.86 -9.61 -16.50
N ALA A 191 4.07 -10.70 -16.53
CA ALA A 191 2.77 -10.69 -17.17
C ALA A 191 1.79 -9.72 -16.49
N TYR A 192 1.73 -9.75 -15.15
CA TYR A 192 0.87 -8.87 -14.37
C TYR A 192 1.26 -7.40 -14.52
N SER A 193 2.56 -7.07 -14.45
CA SER A 193 3.02 -5.69 -14.65
C SER A 193 2.65 -5.15 -16.03
N LYS A 194 2.71 -5.99 -17.08
CA LYS A 194 2.24 -5.63 -18.42
C LYS A 194 0.75 -5.35 -18.46
N GLU A 195 -0.06 -6.21 -17.86
CA GLU A 195 -1.51 -6.04 -17.81
C GLU A 195 -1.89 -4.74 -17.08
N VAL A 196 -1.20 -4.43 -15.98
CA VAL A 196 -1.40 -3.17 -15.25
C VAL A 196 -0.98 -1.96 -16.09
N GLU A 197 0.13 -2.04 -16.84
CA GLU A 197 0.55 -0.98 -17.75
C GLU A 197 -0.42 -0.76 -18.91
N SER A 198 -0.91 -1.83 -19.54
CA SER A 198 -1.88 -1.72 -20.65
C SER A 198 -3.20 -1.12 -20.18
N LYS A 199 -3.73 -1.55 -19.02
CA LYS A 199 -4.94 -0.96 -18.42
C LYS A 199 -4.78 0.53 -18.15
N LYS A 200 -3.61 0.97 -17.65
CA LYS A 200 -3.33 2.40 -17.44
C LYS A 200 -3.31 3.19 -18.75
N GLN A 201 -2.77 2.62 -19.81
CA GLN A 201 -2.77 3.26 -21.13
C GLN A 201 -4.18 3.37 -21.71
N GLU A 202 -5.01 2.34 -21.56
CA GLU A 202 -6.41 2.36 -22.01
C GLU A 202 -7.25 3.41 -21.28
N ILE A 203 -7.09 3.53 -19.95
CA ILE A 203 -7.79 4.56 -19.16
C ILE A 203 -7.35 5.96 -19.61
N ASN A 204 -6.05 6.19 -19.75
CA ASN A 204 -5.53 7.48 -20.22
C ASN A 204 -6.01 7.82 -21.64
N ALA A 205 -6.08 6.83 -22.54
CA ALA A 205 -6.61 7.03 -23.89
C ALA A 205 -8.11 7.38 -23.87
N ARG A 206 -8.88 6.75 -22.99
CA ARG A 206 -10.31 7.03 -22.81
C ARG A 206 -10.56 8.42 -22.22
N ASP A 207 -9.76 8.84 -21.24
CA ASP A 207 -9.85 10.19 -20.64
C ASP A 207 -9.44 11.30 -21.62
N VAL A 208 -8.50 11.03 -22.53
CA VAL A 208 -8.14 11.96 -23.60
C VAL A 208 -9.27 12.06 -24.63
N TYR A 209 -9.89 10.94 -25.01
CA TYR A 209 -11.01 10.92 -25.96
C TYR A 209 -12.27 11.58 -25.40
N CYS A 210 -12.55 11.45 -24.10
CA CYS A 210 -13.67 12.13 -23.45
C CYS A 210 -13.43 13.63 -23.21
N ARG A 211 -12.20 14.14 -23.37
CA ARG A 211 -11.88 15.57 -23.26
C ARG A 211 -11.89 16.32 -24.59
N THR A 212 -11.93 15.61 -25.72
CA THR A 212 -11.99 16.21 -27.06
C THR A 212 -13.41 16.62 -27.48
N ASP A 213 -14.46 16.11 -26.83
CA ASP A 213 -15.84 16.58 -27.01
C ASP A 213 -16.17 17.76 -26.07
N LYS A 214 -15.30 18.77 -26.03
CA LYS A 214 -15.77 20.10 -25.63
C LYS A 214 -16.48 20.69 -26.83
N THR A 215 -17.81 20.64 -26.85
CA THR A 215 -18.61 21.57 -27.62
C THR A 215 -18.04 22.97 -27.39
N LEU A 216 -17.45 23.56 -28.43
CA LEU A 216 -17.13 24.98 -28.46
C LEU A 216 -18.45 25.72 -28.26
N GLU A 217 -18.75 26.11 -27.02
CA GLU A 217 -19.82 27.07 -26.78
C GLU A 217 -19.45 28.32 -27.59
N SER A 218 -20.27 28.62 -28.59
CA SER A 218 -20.17 29.87 -29.34
C SER A 218 -20.43 30.99 -28.34
N ARG A 219 -19.36 31.60 -27.81
CA ARG A 219 -19.48 32.85 -27.06
C ARG A 219 -20.23 33.84 -27.95
N THR A 220 -21.40 34.27 -27.50
CA THR A 220 -22.13 35.35 -28.16
C THR A 220 -21.22 36.57 -28.19
N ASP A 221 -20.86 37.00 -29.39
CA ASP A 221 -20.01 38.17 -29.60
C ASP A 221 -20.87 39.43 -29.39
N TRP A 222 -20.76 40.02 -28.20
CA TRP A 222 -21.52 41.22 -27.81
C TRP A 222 -21.12 42.47 -28.62
N SER A 223 -20.02 42.41 -29.37
CA SER A 223 -19.57 43.52 -30.23
C SER A 223 -20.47 43.77 -31.45
N LYS A 224 -21.42 42.86 -31.73
CA LYS A 224 -22.37 42.97 -32.86
C LYS A 224 -23.78 43.37 -32.46
N LYS A 225 -24.02 43.73 -31.20
CA LYS A 225 -25.34 44.20 -30.76
C LYS A 225 -25.50 45.67 -31.17
N ASN A 226 -26.32 45.91 -32.20
CA ASN A 226 -26.61 47.24 -32.75
C ASN A 226 -26.83 48.28 -31.64
N ASN A 227 -26.08 49.39 -31.74
CA ASN A 227 -26.21 50.55 -30.87
C ASN A 227 -27.66 51.04 -30.87
N TYR A 228 -28.29 51.01 -29.71
CA TYR A 228 -29.61 51.61 -29.49
C TYR A 228 -29.48 53.12 -29.75
N ILE A 229 -30.16 53.62 -30.79
CA ILE A 229 -30.19 55.05 -31.09
C ILE A 229 -31.13 55.68 -30.06
N TYR A 230 -30.58 56.50 -29.15
CA TYR A 230 -31.36 57.25 -28.17
C TYR A 230 -32.42 58.10 -28.88
N THR A 231 -33.69 57.89 -28.53
CA THR A 231 -34.80 58.69 -29.05
C THR A 231 -35.26 59.72 -28.03
N LYS A 232 -35.94 60.79 -28.48
CA LYS A 232 -36.47 61.84 -27.58
C LYS A 232 -37.41 61.29 -26.49
N ASP A 233 -38.01 60.14 -26.72
CA ASP A 233 -38.87 59.45 -25.73
C ASP A 233 -38.05 58.86 -24.57
N ASP A 234 -36.77 58.53 -24.80
CA ASP A 234 -35.87 58.04 -23.76
C ASP A 234 -35.38 59.18 -22.84
N GLU A 235 -35.26 60.41 -23.37
CA GLU A 235 -34.96 61.62 -22.57
C GLU A 235 -36.13 61.99 -21.64
N ALA A 236 -37.37 61.82 -22.11
CA ALA A 236 -38.56 62.06 -21.29
C ALA A 236 -38.63 61.07 -20.11
N LYS A 237 -38.35 59.78 -20.37
CA LYS A 237 -38.29 58.74 -19.32
C LYS A 237 -37.16 58.97 -18.33
N LEU A 238 -36.01 59.46 -18.77
CA LEU A 238 -34.89 59.82 -17.89
C LEU A 238 -35.26 60.99 -16.95
N LYS A 239 -35.97 62.00 -17.45
CA LYS A 239 -36.46 63.11 -16.62
C LYS A 239 -37.49 62.66 -15.59
N GLU A 240 -38.44 61.80 -15.96
CA GLU A 240 -39.37 61.20 -15.00
C GLU A 240 -38.64 60.40 -13.92
N LEU A 241 -37.57 59.67 -14.30
CA LEU A 241 -36.75 58.91 -13.36
C LEU A 241 -35.99 59.82 -12.39
N GLU A 242 -35.40 60.91 -12.88
CA GLU A 242 -34.69 61.89 -12.05
C GLU A 242 -35.62 62.64 -11.09
N GLU A 243 -36.83 63.00 -11.52
CA GLU A 243 -37.86 63.59 -10.66
C GLU A 243 -38.34 62.60 -9.60
N TRP A 244 -38.48 61.32 -9.96
CA TRP A 244 -38.79 60.25 -9.02
C TRP A 244 -37.71 60.12 -7.94
N PHE A 245 -36.42 60.12 -8.32
CA PHE A 245 -35.31 60.05 -7.36
C PHE A 245 -35.25 61.26 -6.44
N LYS A 246 -35.45 62.48 -6.95
CA LYS A 246 -35.50 63.69 -6.10
C LYS A 246 -36.63 63.66 -5.08
N ASN A 247 -37.81 63.17 -5.47
CA ASN A 247 -38.93 63.00 -4.54
C ASN A 247 -38.67 61.90 -3.51
N TYR A 248 -37.98 60.84 -3.92
CA TYR A 248 -37.61 59.75 -3.01
C TYR A 248 -36.63 60.25 -1.94
N GLU A 249 -35.56 60.96 -2.30
CA GLU A 249 -34.61 61.52 -1.33
C GLU A 249 -35.26 62.53 -0.37
N LYS A 250 -36.19 63.36 -0.86
CA LYS A 250 -36.90 64.34 -0.02
C LYS A 250 -37.89 63.71 0.96
N LYS A 251 -38.34 62.47 0.70
CA LYS A 251 -39.26 61.73 1.58
C LYS A 251 -38.55 60.97 2.70
N TYR A 252 -37.24 60.72 2.54
CA TYR A 252 -36.44 59.90 3.45
C TYR A 252 -35.19 60.63 3.99
N SER A 253 -35.15 61.96 3.87
CA SER A 253 -34.22 62.87 4.55
C SER A 253 -34.95 63.74 5.56
#